data_AF-A0A0F9P1P7-F1
#
_entry.id   AF-A0A0F9P1P7-F1
#
_cell.length_a   1.000
_cell.length_b   1.000
_cell.length_c   1.000
_cell.angle_alpha   90.00
_cell.angle_beta   90.00
_cell.angle_gamma   90.00
#
_symmetry.space_group_name_H-M   'P 1'
#
loop_
_entity.id
_entity.type
_entity.pdbx_description
1 polymer ?
#
loop_
_entity_poly.entity_id
_entity_poly.type
_entity_poly.pdbx_seq_one_letter_code
_entity_poly.pdbx_strand_id
1 'polypeptide(L)'
;MPPPREQLVRILDDPLEYLMVLRFGGGLASNPNPSDIDFRECSKGKNFDLDIDNDTFRPRKVFDLKGTAPNAEKIGGFIELQKSSDDSVTVLVQAGQTVYEYDGISTFTSRGTVAGGSKLRGTRFSTSLLDDKVIITDLARQSVVKEWDGTTFQDFVHNLGGDLFARYARVDNERLLLSNVKTGGTETRHVLLGSERGGISSTTLGTLSNSDRPSSSLGVDAAFFLPMLDLRPINGMIGAFGETIFSTENGSIVRLTGSDAKDYVITSLYDGSAAKGDEALAYVGNDVLYGREGRIDTIIGTLAFGDVETDDISRWISDQTKEVEAWTIVYNPREHKA
;
A
#
# COMPACT_ATOMS: atom_id res chain seq x y z
N MET A 1 -16.55 66.99 -52.04
CA MET A 1 -17.35 65.90 -51.46
C MET A 1 -17.10 65.92 -49.95
N PRO A 2 -18.11 66.28 -49.14
CA PRO A 2 -18.02 66.33 -47.67
C PRO A 2 -18.22 64.93 -47.05
N PRO A 3 -17.78 64.69 -45.79
CA PRO A 3 -17.86 63.38 -45.15
C PRO A 3 -19.28 63.07 -44.63
N PRO A 4 -19.71 61.80 -44.52
CA PRO A 4 -20.97 61.46 -43.87
C PRO A 4 -20.79 61.13 -42.36
N ARG A 5 -21.22 62.11 -41.56
CA ARG A 5 -21.99 62.08 -40.30
C ARG A 5 -21.75 60.95 -39.28
N GLU A 6 -21.08 61.33 -38.19
CA GLU A 6 -21.31 60.80 -36.84
C GLU A 6 -22.78 61.02 -36.42
N GLN A 7 -23.43 59.99 -35.87
CA GLN A 7 -24.67 60.13 -35.11
C GLN A 7 -24.37 59.87 -33.63
N LEU A 8 -24.13 60.96 -32.91
CA LEU A 8 -24.26 61.01 -31.45
C LEU A 8 -25.76 61.15 -31.12
N VAL A 9 -26.34 60.13 -30.51
CA VAL A 9 -27.60 60.25 -29.76
C VAL A 9 -27.25 60.20 -28.28
N ARG A 10 -27.60 61.27 -27.55
CA ARG A 10 -27.34 61.44 -26.12
C ARG A 10 -28.36 60.66 -25.27
N ILE A 11 -27.82 59.78 -24.43
CA ILE A 11 -28.02 59.56 -22.97
C ILE A 11 -29.46 59.70 -22.44
N LEU A 12 -29.98 58.65 -21.77
CA LEU A 12 -30.35 58.62 -20.35
C LEU A 12 -30.76 57.20 -19.88
N ASP A 13 -30.17 56.81 -18.75
CA ASP A 13 -30.62 55.86 -17.71
C ASP A 13 -30.84 54.37 -18.06
N ASP A 14 -29.88 53.49 -17.70
CA ASP A 14 -30.01 52.52 -16.58
C ASP A 14 -28.77 51.56 -16.50
N PRO A 15 -28.59 50.81 -15.39
CA PRO A 15 -27.43 50.89 -14.51
C PRO A 15 -26.22 50.11 -15.03
N LEU A 16 -25.05 50.43 -14.45
CA LEU A 16 -23.81 49.64 -14.48
C LEU A 16 -24.05 48.18 -14.91
N GLU A 17 -23.81 47.87 -16.19
CA GLU A 17 -23.51 46.50 -16.59
C GLU A 17 -22.23 46.14 -15.83
N TYR A 18 -22.39 45.55 -14.65
CA TYR A 18 -21.34 44.75 -14.07
C TYR A 18 -21.11 43.64 -15.06
N LEU A 19 -20.07 43.78 -15.88
CA LEU A 19 -19.55 42.72 -16.69
C LEU A 19 -19.09 41.63 -15.73
N MET A 20 -20.01 40.75 -15.36
CA MET A 20 -19.74 39.61 -14.51
C MET A 20 -18.98 38.61 -15.37
N VAL A 21 -17.65 38.72 -15.33
CA VAL A 21 -16.78 37.74 -15.94
C VAL A 21 -16.81 36.50 -15.04
N LEU A 22 -17.71 35.57 -15.37
CA LEU A 22 -17.69 34.22 -14.83
C LEU A 22 -16.43 33.54 -15.38
N ARG A 23 -15.43 33.35 -14.52
CA ARG A 23 -14.24 32.56 -14.83
C ARG A 23 -14.46 31.16 -14.26
N PHE A 24 -14.29 30.16 -15.10
CA PHE A 24 -14.25 28.76 -14.68
C PHE A 24 -12.79 28.42 -14.38
N GLY A 25 -12.51 27.88 -13.19
CA GLY A 25 -11.17 27.47 -12.78
C GLY A 25 -10.55 26.49 -13.80
N GLY A 26 -9.26 26.64 -14.05
CA GLY A 26 -8.55 25.84 -15.03
C GLY A 26 -7.96 24.58 -14.41
N GLY A 27 -8.54 23.42 -14.71
CA GLY A 27 -7.94 22.12 -14.41
C GLY A 27 -6.95 21.68 -15.48
N LEU A 28 -6.26 20.55 -15.25
CA LEU A 28 -5.18 20.00 -16.11
C LEU A 28 -5.55 19.85 -17.60
N ALA A 29 -6.86 19.76 -17.92
CA ALA A 29 -7.40 19.57 -19.27
C ALA A 29 -7.96 20.86 -19.93
N SER A 30 -7.94 22.00 -19.25
CA SER A 30 -8.15 23.31 -19.88
C SER A 30 -6.81 24.04 -19.95
N ASN A 31 -6.63 24.91 -20.94
CA ASN A 31 -5.41 25.74 -21.03
C ASN A 31 -5.57 26.85 -19.98
N PRO A 32 -5.06 26.69 -18.75
CA PRO A 32 -5.43 27.58 -17.66
C PRO A 32 -4.72 28.91 -17.89
N ASN A 33 -5.41 30.01 -17.61
CA ASN A 33 -4.71 31.28 -17.54
C ASN A 33 -3.72 31.20 -16.37
N PRO A 34 -2.43 31.55 -16.52
CA PRO A 34 -1.47 31.49 -15.42
C PRO A 34 -1.86 32.29 -14.17
N SER A 35 -2.82 33.22 -14.28
CA SER A 35 -3.41 33.94 -13.14
C SER A 35 -4.42 33.13 -12.33
N ASP A 36 -4.97 32.07 -12.91
CA ASP A 36 -6.06 31.26 -12.35
C ASP A 36 -5.51 29.92 -11.76
N ILE A 37 -4.22 29.66 -11.94
CA ILE A 37 -3.46 28.58 -11.29
C ILE A 37 -2.91 29.16 -9.97
N ASP A 38 -3.17 28.51 -8.83
CA ASP A 38 -2.50 28.91 -7.57
C ASP A 38 -0.97 28.83 -7.82
N PHE A 39 -0.18 29.80 -7.38
CA PHE A 39 1.27 29.78 -7.56
C PHE A 39 1.93 28.50 -6.99
N ARG A 40 1.21 27.76 -6.14
CA ARG A 40 1.61 26.49 -5.52
C ARG A 40 1.09 25.25 -6.27
N GLU A 41 0.24 25.43 -7.27
CA GLU A 41 -0.34 24.35 -8.08
C GLU A 41 0.60 23.95 -9.21
N CYS A 42 0.69 22.64 -9.45
CA CYS A 42 1.66 22.06 -10.36
C CYS A 42 1.18 22.14 -11.80
N SER A 43 1.96 22.78 -12.67
CA SER A 43 1.70 22.83 -14.11
C SER A 43 2.41 21.72 -14.90
N LYS A 44 3.35 20.97 -14.27
CA LYS A 44 4.13 19.87 -14.88
C LYS A 44 4.95 19.09 -13.84
N GLY A 45 4.94 17.75 -13.89
CA GLY A 45 5.80 16.91 -13.03
C GLY A 45 5.28 15.47 -12.87
N LYS A 46 6.02 14.58 -12.18
CA LYS A 46 5.64 13.18 -11.91
C LYS A 46 5.34 12.87 -10.43
N ASN A 47 5.33 13.87 -9.54
CA ASN A 47 5.16 13.68 -8.09
C ASN A 47 4.13 14.67 -7.54
N PHE A 48 2.88 14.24 -7.46
CA PHE A 48 1.76 15.02 -6.91
C PHE A 48 1.41 14.55 -5.50
N ASP A 49 1.00 15.48 -4.66
CA ASP A 49 0.24 15.19 -3.46
C ASP A 49 -1.23 15.03 -3.89
N LEU A 50 -1.74 13.80 -3.83
CA LEU A 50 -3.13 13.48 -4.18
C LEU A 50 -3.94 13.52 -2.89
N ASP A 51 -4.82 14.51 -2.79
CA ASP A 51 -5.74 14.71 -1.69
C ASP A 51 -7.15 14.44 -2.19
N ILE A 52 -7.91 13.64 -1.46
CA ILE A 52 -9.25 13.18 -1.86
C ILE A 52 -10.26 14.33 -1.86
N ASP A 53 -10.04 15.34 -1.01
CA ASP A 53 -10.97 16.46 -0.81
C ASP A 53 -10.59 17.72 -1.62
N ASN A 54 -9.46 17.69 -2.32
CA ASN A 54 -8.88 18.87 -2.97
C ASN A 54 -8.58 18.58 -4.44
N ASP A 55 -9.09 19.44 -5.31
CA ASP A 55 -8.91 19.38 -6.76
C ASP A 55 -7.59 20.03 -7.23
N THR A 56 -6.87 20.74 -6.34
CA THR A 56 -5.59 21.37 -6.67
C THR A 56 -4.40 20.42 -6.52
N PHE A 57 -3.67 20.20 -7.62
CA PHE A 57 -2.46 19.38 -7.61
C PHE A 57 -1.26 20.12 -7.05
N ARG A 58 -0.75 19.68 -5.90
CA ARG A 58 0.45 20.27 -5.31
C ARG A 58 1.67 19.40 -5.58
N PRO A 59 2.82 19.99 -5.92
CA PRO A 59 4.07 19.25 -5.90
C PRO A 59 4.28 18.65 -4.51
N ARG A 60 4.61 17.35 -4.45
CA ARG A 60 4.98 16.74 -3.18
C ARG A 60 6.14 17.51 -2.56
N LYS A 61 6.04 17.88 -1.28
CA LYS A 61 7.10 18.59 -0.55
C LYS A 61 8.41 17.79 -0.63
N VAL A 62 9.53 18.50 -0.69
CA VAL A 62 10.85 17.87 -0.61
C VAL A 62 10.97 17.11 0.71
N PHE A 63 11.55 15.91 0.66
CA PHE A 63 11.85 15.17 1.88
C PHE A 63 13.01 15.84 2.58
N ASP A 64 12.86 16.02 3.89
CA ASP A 64 13.99 16.37 4.74
C ASP A 64 14.91 15.16 4.87
N LEU A 65 16.21 15.35 4.63
CA LEU A 65 17.20 14.28 4.75
C LEU A 65 17.40 13.97 6.23
N LYS A 66 16.94 12.80 6.67
CA LYS A 66 17.14 12.35 8.06
C LYS A 66 18.51 11.73 8.31
N GLY A 67 19.12 11.13 7.29
CA GLY A 67 20.43 10.51 7.41
C GLY A 67 20.83 9.82 6.12
N THR A 68 22.10 9.41 6.02
CA THR A 68 22.63 8.62 4.90
C THR A 68 23.21 7.33 5.47
N ALA A 69 22.80 6.19 4.92
CA ALA A 69 23.35 4.90 5.34
C ALA A 69 24.88 4.87 5.13
N PRO A 70 25.67 4.22 6.00
CA PRO A 70 27.14 4.28 5.95
C PRO A 70 27.75 3.83 4.62
N ASN A 71 27.10 2.90 3.93
CA ASN A 71 27.55 2.40 2.63
C ASN A 71 27.06 3.24 1.44
N ALA A 72 26.27 4.30 1.67
CA ALA A 72 25.67 5.17 0.65
C ALA A 72 24.86 4.43 -0.44
N GLU A 73 24.48 3.18 -0.17
CA GLU A 73 23.70 2.36 -1.08
C GLU A 73 22.22 2.76 -1.04
N LYS A 74 21.48 2.37 -2.08
CA LYS A 74 20.05 2.60 -2.15
C LYS A 74 19.31 1.91 -1.00
N ILE A 75 18.37 2.64 -0.39
CA ILE A 75 17.45 2.07 0.59
C ILE A 75 16.45 1.14 -0.09
N GLY A 76 16.41 -0.12 0.34
CA GLY A 76 15.57 -1.18 -0.23
C GLY A 76 14.33 -1.52 0.61
N GLY A 77 14.34 -1.17 1.89
CA GLY A 77 13.29 -1.55 2.82
C GLY A 77 13.47 -0.97 4.22
N PHE A 78 12.36 -0.97 4.95
CA PHE A 78 12.30 -0.56 6.36
C PHE A 78 11.63 -1.67 7.15
N ILE A 79 12.10 -1.83 8.38
CA ILE A 79 11.56 -2.76 9.36
C ILE A 79 11.31 -1.97 10.64
N GLU A 80 10.10 -2.08 11.18
CA GLU A 80 9.72 -1.46 12.44
C GLU A 80 9.28 -2.55 13.42
N LEU A 81 9.89 -2.55 14.60
CA LEU A 81 9.46 -3.36 15.73
C LEU A 81 9.12 -2.44 16.88
N GLN A 82 7.85 -2.49 17.31
CA GLN A 82 7.41 -1.96 18.59
C GLN A 82 7.14 -3.15 19.51
N LYS A 83 7.86 -3.21 20.63
CA LYS A 83 7.70 -4.27 21.62
C LYS A 83 6.56 -3.93 22.58
N SER A 84 5.74 -4.91 22.87
CA SER A 84 4.69 -4.80 23.88
C SER A 84 5.26 -4.92 25.31
N SER A 85 6.37 -5.64 25.51
CA SER A 85 6.92 -5.87 26.86
C SER A 85 7.51 -4.62 27.51
N ASP A 86 8.12 -3.73 26.71
CA ASP A 86 8.90 -2.59 27.20
C ASP A 86 8.65 -1.28 26.43
N ASP A 87 7.69 -1.27 25.49
CA ASP A 87 7.36 -0.14 24.61
C ASP A 87 8.56 0.42 23.82
N SER A 88 9.63 -0.37 23.67
CA SER A 88 10.77 0.01 22.87
C SER A 88 10.42 -0.07 21.37
N VAL A 89 10.92 0.91 20.62
CA VAL A 89 10.78 0.97 19.17
C VAL A 89 12.17 0.86 18.54
N THR A 90 12.34 -0.11 17.67
CA THR A 90 13.57 -0.28 16.87
C THR A 90 13.24 -0.20 15.39
N VAL A 91 14.12 0.45 14.64
CA VAL A 91 13.98 0.61 13.19
C VAL A 91 15.20 0.02 12.52
N LEU A 92 14.99 -0.97 11.65
CA LEU A 92 16.03 -1.40 10.71
C LEU A 92 15.82 -0.79 9.34
N VAL A 93 16.92 -0.43 8.71
CA VAL A 93 17.01 0.15 7.37
C VAL A 93 17.90 -0.75 6.53
N GLN A 94 17.35 -1.27 5.43
CA GLN A 94 18.12 -2.02 4.45
C GLN A 94 18.75 -1.04 3.46
N ALA A 95 20.08 -1.03 3.34
CA ALA A 95 20.82 -0.28 2.33
C ALA A 95 21.68 -1.24 1.50
N GLY A 96 21.31 -1.45 0.23
CA GLY A 96 21.90 -2.49 -0.60
C GLY A 96 21.70 -3.88 0.02
N GLN A 97 22.80 -4.57 0.31
CA GLN A 97 22.80 -5.90 0.97
C GLN A 97 22.91 -5.84 2.49
N THR A 98 23.17 -4.67 3.08
CA THR A 98 23.39 -4.53 4.52
C THR A 98 22.11 -4.06 5.22
N VAL A 99 21.80 -4.66 6.36
CA VAL A 99 20.72 -4.23 7.25
C VAL A 99 21.34 -3.52 8.44
N TYR A 100 20.92 -2.27 8.65
CA TYR A 100 21.37 -1.43 9.76
C TYR A 100 20.23 -1.17 10.72
N GLU A 101 20.48 -1.19 12.02
CA GLU A 101 19.63 -0.53 12.99
C GLU A 101 19.94 0.97 13.00
N TYR A 102 18.89 1.79 12.93
CA TYR A 102 18.98 3.24 12.93
C TYR A 102 18.44 3.80 14.25
N ASP A 103 19.22 4.68 14.88
CA ASP A 103 18.88 5.30 16.17
C ASP A 103 17.84 6.44 16.08
N GLY A 104 17.37 6.76 14.87
CA GLY A 104 16.44 7.87 14.64
C GLY A 104 17.11 9.23 14.47
N ILE A 105 18.43 9.34 14.66
CA ILE A 105 19.18 10.60 14.68
C ILE A 105 20.31 10.61 13.64
N SER A 106 21.29 9.72 13.74
CA SER A 106 22.47 9.71 12.85
C SER A 106 23.28 8.43 12.86
N THR A 107 23.05 7.51 13.81
CA THR A 107 23.86 6.31 13.98
C THR A 107 23.22 5.12 13.30
N PHE A 108 24.04 4.38 12.55
CA PHE A 108 23.66 3.13 11.89
C PHE A 108 24.55 2.00 12.38
N THR A 109 23.95 0.98 13.02
CA THR A 109 24.65 -0.20 13.53
C THR A 109 24.32 -1.39 12.64
N SER A 110 25.31 -2.05 12.04
CA SER A 110 25.04 -3.22 11.18
C SER A 110 24.49 -4.39 12.01
N ARG A 111 23.37 -4.95 11.58
CA ARG A 111 22.70 -6.10 12.23
C ARG A 111 22.73 -7.38 11.39
N GLY A 112 23.01 -7.27 10.09
CA GLY A 112 23.13 -8.44 9.23
C GLY A 112 23.17 -8.08 7.75
N THR A 113 23.03 -9.10 6.92
CA THR A 113 23.01 -8.97 5.47
C THR A 113 21.85 -9.74 4.84
N VAL A 114 21.49 -9.34 3.63
CA VAL A 114 20.46 -9.91 2.78
C VAL A 114 20.97 -10.03 1.35
N ALA A 115 20.27 -10.82 0.53
CA ALA A 115 20.63 -11.01 -0.86
C ALA A 115 20.55 -9.69 -1.67
N GLY A 116 21.40 -9.58 -2.70
CA GLY A 116 21.38 -8.44 -3.62
C GLY A 116 20.02 -8.28 -4.30
N GLY A 117 19.51 -7.05 -4.35
CA GLY A 117 18.21 -6.75 -4.97
C GLY A 117 16.99 -7.02 -4.08
N SER A 118 17.18 -7.48 -2.83
CA SER A 118 16.09 -7.57 -1.86
C SER A 118 15.40 -6.23 -1.62
N LYS A 119 14.11 -6.30 -1.28
CA LYS A 119 13.26 -5.19 -0.89
C LYS A 119 12.49 -5.58 0.37
N LEU A 120 13.13 -5.42 1.53
CA LEU A 120 12.58 -5.91 2.79
C LEU A 120 11.30 -5.16 3.21
N ARG A 121 10.38 -5.88 3.84
CA ARG A 121 9.15 -5.39 4.43
C ARG A 121 8.97 -6.00 5.81
N GLY A 122 9.12 -5.18 6.85
CA GLY A 122 8.74 -5.54 8.22
C GLY A 122 7.88 -4.43 8.78
N THR A 123 6.57 -4.55 8.63
CA THR A 123 5.65 -3.48 9.08
C THR A 123 5.17 -3.79 10.49
N ARG A 124 4.62 -2.79 11.19
CA ARG A 124 3.92 -3.04 12.47
C ARG A 124 2.84 -4.13 12.39
N PHE A 125 2.28 -4.35 11.20
CA PHE A 125 1.25 -5.36 10.98
C PHE A 125 1.83 -6.75 10.76
N SER A 126 3.14 -6.91 10.59
CA SER A 126 3.83 -8.21 10.60
C SER A 126 4.55 -8.47 11.94
N THR A 127 4.26 -7.65 12.97
CA THR A 127 4.77 -7.82 14.33
C THR A 127 3.86 -8.72 15.14
N SER A 128 4.44 -9.76 15.73
CA SER A 128 3.80 -10.51 16.81
C SER A 128 3.97 -9.74 18.11
N LEU A 129 2.86 -9.26 18.66
CA LEU A 129 2.85 -8.57 19.95
C LEU A 129 3.14 -9.54 21.11
N LEU A 130 2.83 -10.83 20.97
CA LEU A 130 3.06 -11.80 22.03
C LEU A 130 4.53 -12.24 22.12
N ASP A 131 5.22 -12.28 20.99
CA ASP A 131 6.61 -12.73 20.91
C ASP A 131 7.61 -11.58 20.80
N ASP A 132 7.13 -10.32 20.70
CA ASP A 132 7.93 -9.12 20.49
C ASP A 132 8.93 -9.25 19.33
N LYS A 133 8.44 -9.82 18.24
CA LYS A 133 9.19 -10.09 17.01
C LYS A 133 8.46 -9.56 15.80
N VAL A 134 9.20 -9.00 14.87
CA VAL A 134 8.69 -8.65 13.54
C VAL A 134 9.12 -9.69 12.52
N ILE A 135 8.14 -10.20 11.78
CA ILE A 135 8.36 -11.07 10.63
C ILE A 135 8.62 -10.19 9.40
N ILE A 136 9.68 -10.52 8.68
CA ILE A 136 10.23 -9.69 7.61
C ILE A 136 10.19 -10.48 6.31
N THR A 137 9.46 -9.96 5.34
CA THR A 137 9.36 -10.52 3.99
C THR A 137 10.20 -9.73 2.99
N ASP A 138 10.39 -10.28 1.80
CA ASP A 138 11.08 -9.61 0.70
C ASP A 138 10.14 -9.52 -0.49
N LEU A 139 9.79 -8.30 -0.89
CA LEU A 139 8.90 -8.08 -2.04
C LEU A 139 9.48 -8.68 -3.34
N ALA A 140 10.80 -8.68 -3.47
CA ALA A 140 11.52 -9.27 -4.60
C ALA A 140 11.78 -10.79 -4.45
N ARG A 141 11.50 -11.36 -3.27
CA ARG A 141 11.75 -12.77 -2.89
C ARG A 141 13.17 -13.25 -3.21
N GLN A 142 14.17 -12.39 -3.00
CA GLN A 142 15.59 -12.73 -3.12
C GLN A 142 16.16 -13.27 -1.80
N SER A 143 15.64 -12.78 -0.67
CA SER A 143 15.99 -13.25 0.67
C SER A 143 14.87 -14.08 1.26
N VAL A 144 15.27 -15.11 2.02
CA VAL A 144 14.34 -15.89 2.85
C VAL A 144 13.63 -14.99 3.86
N VAL A 145 12.48 -15.43 4.36
CA VAL A 145 11.77 -14.74 5.45
C VAL A 145 12.71 -14.65 6.65
N LYS A 146 12.85 -13.42 7.17
CA LYS A 146 13.71 -13.12 8.33
C LYS A 146 12.83 -12.76 9.52
N GLU A 147 13.42 -12.77 10.69
CA GLU A 147 12.83 -12.20 11.90
C GLU A 147 13.80 -11.24 12.60
N TRP A 148 13.22 -10.31 13.35
CA TRP A 148 13.94 -9.40 14.23
C TRP A 148 13.23 -9.31 15.59
N ASP A 149 13.99 -9.51 16.66
CA ASP A 149 13.49 -9.51 18.06
C ASP A 149 13.94 -8.29 18.87
N GLY A 150 14.49 -7.25 18.21
CA GLY A 150 15.10 -6.09 18.86
C GLY A 150 16.58 -6.25 19.16
N THR A 151 17.15 -7.45 18.97
CA THR A 151 18.58 -7.72 19.22
C THR A 151 19.25 -8.55 18.12
N THR A 152 18.54 -9.54 17.58
CA THR A 152 19.06 -10.54 16.64
C THR A 152 18.27 -10.51 15.35
N PHE A 153 19.00 -10.33 14.23
CA PHE A 153 18.45 -10.42 12.88
C PHE A 153 18.84 -11.77 12.29
N GLN A 154 17.85 -12.62 12.04
CA GLN A 154 18.09 -14.01 11.65
C GLN A 154 17.02 -14.56 10.70
N ASP A 155 17.24 -15.78 10.21
CA ASP A 155 16.25 -16.50 9.42
C ASP A 155 15.06 -16.88 10.29
N PHE A 156 13.86 -16.74 9.73
CA PHE A 156 12.63 -17.15 10.40
C PHE A 156 12.57 -18.68 10.49
N VAL A 157 12.35 -19.20 11.69
CA VAL A 157 12.28 -20.64 11.93
C VAL A 157 10.89 -21.15 11.55
N HIS A 158 10.81 -22.16 10.69
CA HIS A 158 9.53 -22.73 10.23
C HIS A 158 9.60 -24.24 9.99
N ASN A 159 8.43 -24.88 9.85
CA ASN A 159 8.28 -26.33 9.68
C ASN A 159 8.15 -26.81 8.22
N LEU A 160 7.97 -25.91 7.24
CA LEU A 160 7.71 -26.29 5.83
C LEU A 160 8.88 -26.96 5.08
N GLY A 161 10.06 -27.03 5.69
CA GLY A 161 11.29 -27.56 5.07
C GLY A 161 11.86 -26.67 3.95
N GLY A 162 13.18 -26.71 3.78
CA GLY A 162 13.89 -25.86 2.82
C GLY A 162 13.80 -24.36 3.13
N ASP A 163 14.15 -23.54 2.15
CA ASP A 163 14.13 -22.08 2.27
C ASP A 163 12.71 -21.52 2.05
N LEU A 164 12.22 -20.67 2.95
CA LEU A 164 10.92 -19.99 2.83
C LEU A 164 11.08 -18.57 2.32
N PHE A 165 10.36 -18.22 1.26
CA PHE A 165 10.24 -16.87 0.73
C PHE A 165 8.76 -16.47 0.67
N ALA A 166 8.45 -15.22 0.98
CA ALA A 166 7.10 -14.66 0.86
C ALA A 166 7.21 -13.19 0.45
N ARG A 167 6.18 -12.66 -0.23
CA ARG A 167 6.12 -11.22 -0.53
C ARG A 167 5.48 -10.42 0.59
N TYR A 168 4.40 -10.94 1.16
CA TYR A 168 3.62 -10.23 2.17
C TYR A 168 3.44 -11.07 3.43
N ALA A 169 3.55 -10.41 4.57
CA ALA A 169 3.27 -10.95 5.88
C ALA A 169 2.32 -10.03 6.65
N ARG A 170 1.42 -10.63 7.41
CA ARG A 170 0.58 -9.92 8.40
C ARG A 170 0.32 -10.85 9.56
N VAL A 171 0.38 -10.32 10.77
CA VAL A 171 -0.10 -10.98 11.97
C VAL A 171 -1.50 -10.48 12.24
N ASP A 172 -2.46 -11.41 12.26
CA ASP A 172 -3.86 -11.11 12.55
C ASP A 172 -4.43 -12.24 13.43
N ASN A 173 -5.21 -11.88 14.44
CA ASN A 173 -5.73 -12.83 15.44
C ASN A 173 -4.65 -13.80 15.98
N GLU A 174 -3.46 -13.27 16.29
CA GLU A 174 -2.30 -14.03 16.80
C GLU A 174 -1.78 -15.11 15.83
N ARG A 175 -2.05 -14.96 14.53
CA ARG A 175 -1.58 -15.86 13.48
C ARG A 175 -0.77 -15.09 12.45
N LEU A 176 0.32 -15.69 11.99
CA LEU A 176 1.05 -15.21 10.84
C LEU A 176 0.36 -15.66 9.55
N LEU A 177 -0.03 -14.69 8.74
CA LEU A 177 -0.53 -14.85 7.39
C LEU A 177 0.59 -14.53 6.40
N LEU A 178 1.00 -15.52 5.61
CA LEU A 178 1.97 -15.37 4.54
C LEU A 178 1.31 -15.57 3.18
N SER A 179 1.64 -14.71 2.24
CA SER A 179 1.11 -14.80 0.87
C SER A 179 2.20 -14.64 -0.18
N ASN A 180 1.89 -15.17 -1.37
CA ASN A 180 2.81 -15.26 -2.50
C ASN A 180 4.10 -16.03 -2.13
N VAL A 181 3.89 -17.23 -1.58
CA VAL A 181 4.93 -18.04 -0.94
C VAL A 181 5.70 -18.88 -1.95
N LYS A 182 6.99 -19.08 -1.68
CA LYS A 182 7.84 -20.10 -2.30
C LYS A 182 8.57 -20.86 -1.19
N THR A 183 8.52 -22.18 -1.23
CA THR A 183 9.27 -23.05 -0.30
C THR A 183 10.17 -23.98 -1.07
N GLY A 184 11.48 -23.91 -0.80
CA GLY A 184 12.50 -24.61 -1.59
C GLY A 184 12.35 -24.31 -3.09
N GLY A 185 12.05 -25.34 -3.88
CA GLY A 185 11.82 -25.24 -5.32
C GLY A 185 10.37 -24.97 -5.76
N THR A 186 9.41 -24.97 -4.83
CA THR A 186 7.98 -24.94 -5.15
C THR A 186 7.41 -23.53 -5.00
N GLU A 187 6.71 -23.06 -6.03
CA GLU A 187 6.08 -21.74 -6.07
C GLU A 187 4.56 -21.85 -5.86
N THR A 188 4.05 -21.30 -4.76
CA THR A 188 2.62 -21.27 -4.41
C THR A 188 2.14 -19.83 -4.29
N ARG A 189 2.21 -19.09 -5.40
CA ARG A 189 1.95 -17.64 -5.42
C ARG A 189 0.50 -17.24 -5.13
N HIS A 190 -0.41 -18.17 -5.34
CA HIS A 190 -1.86 -18.02 -5.21
C HIS A 190 -2.41 -18.57 -3.89
N VAL A 191 -1.52 -18.90 -2.94
CA VAL A 191 -1.90 -19.52 -1.68
C VAL A 191 -1.63 -18.54 -0.53
N LEU A 192 -2.59 -18.48 0.38
CA LEU A 192 -2.44 -17.93 1.72
C LEU A 192 -2.06 -19.07 2.67
N LEU A 193 -0.96 -18.92 3.39
CA LEU A 193 -0.59 -19.80 4.50
C LEU A 193 -0.90 -19.09 5.81
N GLY A 194 -1.65 -19.75 6.69
CA GLY A 194 -1.87 -19.32 8.07
C GLY A 194 -1.09 -20.20 9.02
N SER A 195 -0.32 -19.58 9.92
CA SER A 195 0.33 -20.30 11.01
C SER A 195 -0.68 -20.84 12.00
N GLU A 196 -0.23 -21.75 12.85
CA GLU A 196 -0.92 -22.06 14.11
C GLU A 196 -1.14 -20.77 14.92
N ARG A 197 -2.26 -20.69 15.64
CA ARG A 197 -2.56 -19.61 16.59
C ARG A 197 -1.96 -19.94 17.95
N GLY A 198 -1.31 -18.99 18.59
CA GLY A 198 -0.88 -19.14 19.98
C GLY A 198 0.29 -18.23 20.34
N GLY A 199 0.67 -18.25 21.63
CA GLY A 199 1.69 -17.37 22.22
C GLY A 199 2.99 -18.04 22.70
N ILE A 200 3.97 -17.17 22.97
CA ILE A 200 5.29 -17.31 23.64
C ILE A 200 6.07 -18.60 23.34
N SER A 201 6.13 -18.99 22.07
CA SER A 201 7.30 -19.70 21.58
C SER A 201 7.58 -19.23 20.17
N SER A 202 8.84 -18.96 19.86
CA SER A 202 9.29 -18.59 18.52
C SER A 202 8.93 -19.61 17.45
N THR A 203 8.52 -20.82 17.84
CA THR A 203 8.12 -21.89 16.92
C THR A 203 6.65 -21.87 16.53
N THR A 204 5.76 -21.23 17.29
CA THR A 204 4.31 -21.29 17.05
C THR A 204 3.93 -20.58 15.75
N LEU A 205 4.44 -19.37 15.51
CA LEU A 205 4.26 -18.67 14.23
C LEU A 205 4.95 -19.39 13.07
N GLY A 206 6.01 -20.15 13.38
CA GLY A 206 6.74 -20.99 12.43
C GLY A 206 6.02 -22.28 12.05
N THR A 207 4.97 -22.67 12.78
CA THR A 207 4.12 -23.82 12.45
C THR A 207 3.14 -23.42 11.36
N LEU A 208 3.50 -23.68 10.10
CA LEU A 208 2.68 -23.43 8.92
C LEU A 208 2.16 -24.77 8.37
N SER A 209 1.05 -24.74 7.62
CA SER A 209 0.55 -25.93 6.92
C SER A 209 0.39 -25.65 5.43
N ASN A 210 0.82 -26.60 4.60
CA ASN A 210 0.53 -26.65 3.16
C ASN A 210 -0.33 -27.88 2.79
N SER A 211 -0.84 -28.60 3.80
CA SER A 211 -1.61 -29.84 3.65
C SER A 211 -3.02 -29.74 4.22
N ASP A 212 -3.22 -28.89 5.22
CA ASP A 212 -4.50 -28.76 5.92
C ASP A 212 -5.29 -27.56 5.43
N ARG A 213 -6.53 -27.80 5.02
CA ARG A 213 -7.49 -26.74 4.70
C ARG A 213 -8.44 -26.54 5.88
N PRO A 214 -8.96 -25.33 6.08
CA PRO A 214 -9.93 -25.09 7.12
C PRO A 214 -11.10 -26.08 7.06
N SER A 215 -11.37 -26.71 8.21
CA SER A 215 -12.33 -27.81 8.31
C SER A 215 -12.74 -28.02 9.76
N SER A 216 -13.99 -28.44 9.98
CA SER A 216 -14.52 -28.77 11.31
C SER A 216 -13.74 -29.87 12.05
N SER A 217 -12.95 -30.67 11.32
CA SER A 217 -12.06 -31.71 11.87
C SER A 217 -10.75 -31.17 12.45
N LEU A 218 -10.37 -29.92 12.14
CA LEU A 218 -9.15 -29.30 12.65
C LEU A 218 -9.37 -28.69 14.04
N GLY A 219 -8.29 -28.56 14.80
CA GLY A 219 -8.28 -27.71 16.00
C GLY A 219 -8.50 -26.25 15.62
N VAL A 220 -9.13 -25.47 16.50
CA VAL A 220 -9.37 -24.02 16.26
C VAL A 220 -8.07 -23.25 16.09
N ASP A 221 -6.96 -23.76 16.63
CA ASP A 221 -5.64 -23.13 16.57
C ASP A 221 -4.79 -23.64 15.41
N ALA A 222 -5.20 -24.70 14.72
CA ALA A 222 -4.38 -25.37 13.71
C ALA A 222 -3.88 -24.42 12.60
N ALA A 223 -2.70 -24.72 12.07
CA ALA A 223 -2.20 -24.08 10.85
C ALA A 223 -3.04 -24.51 9.64
N PHE A 224 -3.12 -23.67 8.61
CA PHE A 224 -3.94 -23.94 7.43
C PHE A 224 -3.36 -23.31 6.16
N PHE A 225 -3.86 -23.75 5.01
CA PHE A 225 -3.70 -23.04 3.74
C PHE A 225 -5.04 -22.83 3.03
N LEU A 226 -5.13 -21.72 2.30
CA LEU A 226 -6.27 -21.39 1.44
C LEU A 226 -5.78 -20.90 0.08
N PRO A 227 -6.18 -21.52 -1.03
CA PRO A 227 -5.94 -20.97 -2.37
C PRO A 227 -6.88 -19.79 -2.63
N MET A 228 -6.38 -18.78 -3.35
CA MET A 228 -7.20 -17.69 -3.88
C MET A 228 -8.28 -18.24 -4.82
N LEU A 229 -9.45 -17.58 -4.86
CA LEU A 229 -10.61 -18.03 -5.64
C LEU A 229 -10.33 -18.19 -7.13
N ASP A 230 -9.49 -17.32 -7.68
CA ASP A 230 -9.11 -17.28 -9.09
C ASP A 230 -7.76 -17.95 -9.39
N LEU A 231 -7.11 -18.53 -8.37
CA LEU A 231 -5.77 -19.13 -8.42
C LEU A 231 -4.67 -18.20 -8.96
N ARG A 232 -4.87 -16.88 -8.88
CA ARG A 232 -3.90 -15.91 -9.36
C ARG A 232 -2.93 -15.49 -8.26
N PRO A 233 -1.73 -15.01 -8.62
CA PRO A 233 -0.78 -14.48 -7.65
C PRO A 233 -1.37 -13.33 -6.83
N ILE A 234 -1.12 -13.35 -5.54
CA ILE A 234 -1.50 -12.26 -4.64
C ILE A 234 -0.52 -11.10 -4.86
N ASN A 235 -1.02 -9.88 -5.02
CA ASN A 235 -0.22 -8.67 -5.27
C ASN A 235 -0.48 -7.52 -4.29
N GLY A 236 -1.38 -7.72 -3.33
CA GLY A 236 -1.66 -6.79 -2.25
C GLY A 236 -2.30 -7.52 -1.08
N MET A 237 -1.96 -7.09 0.13
CA MET A 237 -2.50 -7.63 1.37
C MET A 237 -2.55 -6.53 2.42
N ILE A 238 -3.76 -6.21 2.88
CA ILE A 238 -4.01 -5.17 3.87
C ILE A 238 -5.08 -5.63 4.87
N GLY A 239 -5.22 -4.93 5.98
CA GLY A 239 -6.40 -5.06 6.84
C GLY A 239 -7.20 -3.77 6.80
N ALA A 240 -8.48 -3.91 6.51
CA ALA A 240 -9.43 -2.81 6.39
C ALA A 240 -10.82 -3.33 6.76
N PHE A 241 -11.70 -2.46 7.23
CA PHE A 241 -13.07 -2.84 7.63
C PHE A 241 -13.16 -3.93 8.71
N GLY A 242 -12.10 -4.11 9.51
CA GLY A 242 -12.01 -5.19 10.50
C GLY A 242 -11.74 -6.58 9.91
N GLU A 243 -11.45 -6.67 8.61
CA GLU A 243 -11.16 -7.91 7.89
C GLU A 243 -9.76 -7.83 7.24
N THR A 244 -9.18 -8.99 6.95
CA THR A 244 -7.97 -9.06 6.10
C THR A 244 -8.39 -9.17 4.64
N ILE A 245 -7.90 -8.26 3.80
CA ILE A 245 -8.23 -8.11 2.38
C ILE A 245 -7.00 -8.38 1.52
N PHE A 246 -7.20 -9.07 0.40
CA PHE A 246 -6.17 -9.40 -0.57
C PHE A 246 -6.59 -8.95 -1.96
N SER A 247 -5.61 -8.54 -2.77
CA SER A 247 -5.79 -8.40 -4.21
C SER A 247 -4.99 -9.47 -4.94
N THR A 248 -5.53 -9.86 -6.08
CA THR A 248 -4.88 -10.79 -7.01
C THR A 248 -4.54 -10.09 -8.30
N GLU A 249 -3.43 -10.48 -8.91
CA GLU A 249 -2.92 -9.83 -10.12
C GLU A 249 -3.93 -9.98 -11.28
N ASN A 250 -4.42 -8.85 -11.80
CA ASN A 250 -5.46 -8.78 -12.84
C ASN A 250 -6.80 -9.44 -12.43
N GLY A 251 -6.99 -9.77 -11.16
CA GLY A 251 -8.11 -10.57 -10.67
C GLY A 251 -9.07 -9.76 -9.82
N SER A 252 -9.59 -10.43 -8.80
CA SER A 252 -10.54 -9.85 -7.84
C SER A 252 -9.85 -9.40 -6.55
N ILE A 253 -10.50 -8.49 -5.85
CA ILE A 253 -10.22 -8.22 -4.44
C ILE A 253 -11.10 -9.14 -3.61
N VAL A 254 -10.47 -9.87 -2.70
CA VAL A 254 -11.10 -10.90 -1.87
C VAL A 254 -10.81 -10.62 -0.40
N ARG A 255 -11.61 -11.18 0.49
CA ARG A 255 -11.46 -11.03 1.94
C ARG A 255 -11.40 -12.38 2.63
N LEU A 256 -10.65 -12.44 3.72
CA LEU A 256 -10.69 -13.56 4.65
C LEU A 256 -11.88 -13.37 5.60
N THR A 257 -12.78 -14.34 5.59
CA THR A 257 -13.92 -14.42 6.51
C THR A 257 -13.82 -15.70 7.32
N GLY A 258 -14.54 -15.76 8.45
CA GLY A 258 -14.39 -16.83 9.43
C GLY A 258 -13.62 -16.35 10.66
N SER A 259 -13.60 -17.18 11.70
CA SER A 259 -13.04 -16.83 13.00
C SER A 259 -11.78 -17.63 13.32
N ASP A 260 -11.66 -18.84 12.78
CA ASP A 260 -10.57 -19.76 13.10
C ASP A 260 -10.31 -20.82 12.00
N ALA A 261 -9.36 -21.73 12.27
CA ALA A 261 -8.95 -22.76 11.32
C ALA A 261 -10.05 -23.79 10.99
N LYS A 262 -11.23 -23.72 11.59
CA LYS A 262 -12.37 -24.57 11.21
C LYS A 262 -13.24 -23.97 10.11
N ASP A 263 -13.30 -22.64 10.02
CA ASP A 263 -14.28 -21.94 9.21
C ASP A 263 -13.70 -20.83 8.32
N TYR A 264 -12.38 -20.58 8.40
CA TYR A 264 -11.73 -19.62 7.51
C TYR A 264 -11.99 -19.93 6.03
N VAL A 265 -12.47 -18.92 5.32
CA VAL A 265 -12.80 -19.00 3.90
C VAL A 265 -12.54 -17.66 3.21
N ILE A 266 -12.02 -17.74 2.00
CA ILE A 266 -11.85 -16.57 1.14
C ILE A 266 -13.15 -16.33 0.40
N THR A 267 -13.69 -15.12 0.52
CA THR A 267 -14.89 -14.69 -0.20
C THR A 267 -14.58 -13.48 -1.08
N SER A 268 -15.33 -13.33 -2.18
CA SER A 268 -15.17 -12.15 -3.03
C SER A 268 -15.66 -10.91 -2.30
N LEU A 269 -14.89 -9.82 -2.40
CA LEU A 269 -15.28 -8.49 -1.95
C LEU A 269 -15.62 -7.61 -3.15
N TYR A 270 -14.77 -7.61 -4.17
CA TYR A 270 -14.97 -6.85 -5.39
C TYR A 270 -14.35 -7.58 -6.59
N ASP A 271 -15.22 -8.06 -7.48
CA ASP A 271 -14.81 -8.79 -8.68
C ASP A 271 -14.39 -7.85 -9.80
N GLY A 272 -13.34 -8.23 -10.54
CA GLY A 272 -12.89 -7.46 -11.71
C GLY A 272 -12.07 -6.21 -11.39
N SER A 273 -11.57 -6.06 -10.16
CA SER A 273 -10.68 -4.97 -9.75
C SER A 273 -9.48 -4.77 -10.68
N ALA A 274 -8.93 -5.88 -11.19
CA ALA A 274 -7.71 -5.91 -11.98
C ALA A 274 -6.57 -5.09 -11.36
N ALA A 275 -6.43 -5.11 -10.03
CA ALA A 275 -5.40 -4.35 -9.33
C ALA A 275 -3.99 -4.73 -9.85
N LYS A 276 -3.16 -3.72 -10.10
CA LYS A 276 -1.86 -3.82 -10.77
C LYS A 276 -0.73 -3.29 -9.91
N GLY A 277 0.43 -3.94 -10.03
CA GLY A 277 1.64 -3.60 -9.30
C GLY A 277 1.80 -4.43 -8.03
N ASP A 278 2.93 -4.21 -7.37
CA ASP A 278 3.24 -4.79 -6.07
C ASP A 278 2.76 -3.82 -4.98
N GLU A 279 2.18 -4.35 -3.89
CA GLU A 279 1.57 -3.50 -2.84
C GLU A 279 0.41 -2.67 -3.43
N ALA A 280 -0.43 -3.33 -4.23
CA ALA A 280 -1.46 -2.70 -5.05
C ALA A 280 -2.66 -2.12 -4.28
N LEU A 281 -2.73 -2.36 -2.96
CA LEU A 281 -3.81 -1.89 -2.08
C LEU A 281 -3.25 -0.96 -1.00
N ALA A 282 -3.97 0.12 -0.70
CA ALA A 282 -3.71 0.95 0.46
C ALA A 282 -5.02 1.27 1.20
N TYR A 283 -5.01 1.11 2.53
CA TYR A 283 -6.12 1.55 3.37
C TYR A 283 -5.92 3.03 3.75
N VAL A 284 -6.88 3.87 3.38
CA VAL A 284 -6.82 5.34 3.51
C VAL A 284 -8.07 5.82 4.22
N GLY A 285 -7.91 6.36 5.42
CA GLY A 285 -9.03 6.80 6.25
C GLY A 285 -10.01 5.66 6.54
N ASN A 286 -11.12 5.65 5.80
CA ASN A 286 -12.18 4.65 5.88
C ASN A 286 -12.43 3.93 4.53
N ASP A 287 -11.52 4.00 3.57
CA ASP A 287 -11.67 3.32 2.27
C ASP A 287 -10.38 2.59 1.87
N VAL A 288 -10.47 1.72 0.86
CA VAL A 288 -9.33 1.04 0.25
C VAL A 288 -9.14 1.60 -1.15
N LEU A 289 -7.96 2.16 -1.40
CA LEU A 289 -7.53 2.59 -2.71
C LEU A 289 -6.75 1.47 -3.39
N TYR A 290 -6.96 1.34 -4.69
CA TYR A 290 -6.20 0.42 -5.52
C TYR A 290 -5.96 1.00 -6.91
N GLY A 291 -4.81 0.65 -7.48
CA GLY A 291 -4.43 1.08 -8.82
C GLY A 291 -4.71 -0.03 -9.84
N ARG A 292 -5.31 0.32 -10.96
CA ARG A 292 -5.49 -0.54 -12.14
C ARG A 292 -4.89 0.15 -13.36
N GLU A 293 -4.81 -0.54 -14.49
CA GLU A 293 -4.33 0.09 -15.71
C GLU A 293 -5.17 1.33 -16.05
N GLY A 294 -4.49 2.48 -16.20
CA GLY A 294 -5.12 3.74 -16.56
C GLY A 294 -5.73 4.56 -15.42
N ARG A 295 -5.97 4.00 -14.22
CA ARG A 295 -6.66 4.74 -13.15
C ARG A 295 -6.45 4.23 -11.73
N ILE A 296 -6.81 5.07 -10.75
CA ILE A 296 -6.83 4.76 -9.31
C ILE A 296 -8.28 4.85 -8.82
N ASP A 297 -8.81 3.75 -8.30
CA ASP A 297 -10.20 3.64 -7.84
C ASP A 297 -10.25 3.40 -6.32
N THR A 298 -11.42 3.64 -5.73
CA THR A 298 -11.72 3.28 -4.33
C THR A 298 -12.77 2.17 -4.22
N ILE A 299 -12.69 1.33 -3.19
CA ILE A 299 -13.60 0.19 -3.03
C ILE A 299 -15.00 0.65 -2.60
N ILE A 300 -15.13 1.52 -1.61
CA ILE A 300 -16.45 1.93 -1.10
C ILE A 300 -17.22 2.71 -2.16
N GLY A 301 -16.56 3.64 -2.85
CA GLY A 301 -17.20 4.40 -3.94
C GLY A 301 -17.78 3.44 -4.98
N THR A 302 -16.93 2.54 -5.47
CA THR A 302 -17.34 1.58 -6.51
C THR A 302 -18.43 0.61 -6.06
N LEU A 303 -18.41 0.14 -4.81
CA LEU A 303 -19.45 -0.76 -4.28
C LEU A 303 -20.79 -0.04 -4.06
N ALA A 304 -20.76 1.23 -3.65
CA ALA A 304 -21.98 1.99 -3.34
C ALA A 304 -22.65 2.57 -4.59
N PHE A 305 -21.87 2.97 -5.60
CA PHE A 305 -22.36 3.75 -6.74
C PHE A 305 -22.11 3.10 -8.11
N GLY A 306 -21.33 2.00 -8.17
CA GLY A 306 -20.89 1.38 -9.42
C GLY A 306 -19.61 2.02 -9.98
N ASP A 307 -19.17 1.60 -11.19
CA ASP A 307 -18.06 2.26 -11.90
C ASP A 307 -18.55 3.61 -12.45
N VAL A 308 -18.41 4.67 -11.65
CA VAL A 308 -18.77 6.04 -12.00
C VAL A 308 -17.47 6.83 -12.22
N GLU A 309 -17.35 7.58 -13.33
CA GLU A 309 -16.19 8.44 -13.62
C GLU A 309 -15.82 9.42 -12.48
N THR A 310 -16.74 9.64 -11.52
CA THR A 310 -16.51 10.47 -10.34
C THR A 310 -15.59 9.82 -9.30
N ASP A 311 -15.54 8.48 -9.23
CA ASP A 311 -14.78 7.73 -8.21
C ASP A 311 -13.33 7.40 -8.64
N ASP A 312 -12.95 7.78 -9.86
CA ASP A 312 -11.57 7.77 -10.32
C ASP A 312 -10.82 8.97 -9.72
N ILE A 313 -10.00 8.72 -8.70
CA ILE A 313 -9.18 9.73 -8.03
C ILE A 313 -8.17 10.35 -9.02
N SER A 314 -7.76 9.58 -10.02
CA SER A 314 -6.81 10.00 -11.03
C SER A 314 -7.46 10.67 -12.25
N ARG A 315 -8.79 10.91 -12.26
CA ARG A 315 -9.51 11.53 -13.39
C ARG A 315 -8.83 12.78 -13.93
N TRP A 316 -8.30 13.57 -13.00
CA TRP A 316 -7.66 14.86 -13.22
C TRP A 316 -6.25 14.75 -13.82
N ILE A 317 -5.63 13.57 -13.78
CA ILE A 317 -4.35 13.20 -14.40
C ILE A 317 -4.48 12.01 -15.38
N SER A 318 -5.69 11.76 -15.90
CA SER A 318 -6.00 10.57 -16.70
C SER A 318 -5.14 10.40 -17.96
N ASP A 319 -4.62 11.51 -18.51
CA ASP A 319 -3.68 11.53 -19.62
C ASP A 319 -2.30 10.97 -19.23
N GLN A 320 -1.88 11.16 -17.98
CA GLN A 320 -0.61 10.68 -17.44
C GLN A 320 -0.68 9.26 -16.88
N THR A 321 -1.88 8.78 -16.53
CA THR A 321 -2.09 7.45 -15.96
C THR A 321 -2.34 6.36 -17.00
N LYS A 322 -2.69 6.75 -18.24
CA LYS A 322 -3.06 5.83 -19.33
C LYS A 322 -1.99 4.78 -19.67
N GLU A 323 -0.71 5.14 -19.57
CA GLU A 323 0.43 4.24 -19.84
C GLU A 323 1.03 3.65 -18.55
N VAL A 324 0.41 3.89 -17.38
CA VAL A 324 0.90 3.36 -16.11
C VAL A 324 0.43 1.92 -15.95
N GLU A 325 1.37 0.99 -16.08
CA GLU A 325 1.11 -0.45 -16.04
C GLU A 325 1.10 -1.03 -14.61
N ALA A 326 1.66 -0.31 -13.63
CA ALA A 326 1.80 -0.76 -12.25
C ALA A 326 1.80 0.41 -11.27
N TRP A 327 1.17 0.19 -10.11
CA TRP A 327 1.05 1.19 -9.06
C TRP A 327 1.74 0.74 -7.79
N THR A 328 2.21 1.73 -7.02
CA THR A 328 2.57 1.57 -5.62
C THR A 328 1.92 2.72 -4.87
N ILE A 329 0.99 2.40 -3.97
CA ILE A 329 0.23 3.40 -3.23
C ILE A 329 0.83 3.50 -1.83
N VAL A 330 1.13 4.73 -1.41
CA VAL A 330 1.69 5.00 -0.08
C VAL A 330 0.82 6.06 0.59
N TYR A 331 0.24 5.71 1.73
CA TYR A 331 -0.58 6.61 2.53
C TYR A 331 0.13 7.02 3.82
N ASN A 332 0.10 8.32 4.12
CA ASN A 332 0.62 8.87 5.37
C ASN A 332 -0.54 9.41 6.24
N PRO A 333 -0.97 8.67 7.28
CA PRO A 333 -2.10 9.09 8.10
C PRO A 333 -1.82 10.36 8.92
N ARG A 334 -0.55 10.75 9.13
CA ARG A 334 -0.19 11.96 9.89
C ARG A 334 -0.44 13.25 9.12
N GLU A 335 -0.50 13.16 7.80
CA GLU A 335 -0.79 14.31 6.92
C GLU A 335 -2.28 14.44 6.60
N HIS A 336 -3.10 13.49 7.06
CA HIS A 336 -4.54 13.57 6.94
C HIS A 336 -5.07 14.72 7.78
N LYS A 337 -5.54 15.78 7.12
CA LYS A 337 -6.25 16.86 7.79
C LYS A 337 -7.68 16.38 8.02
N ALA A 338 -8.11 16.41 9.28
CA ALA A 338 -9.51 16.26 9.64
C ALA A 338 -10.32 17.49 9.17
#